data_AF-A0A5N6SXG6-F1
#
_entry.id   AF-A0A5N6SXG6-F1
#
_cell.length_a   1.000
_cell.length_b   1.000
_cell.length_c   1.000
_cell.angle_alpha   90.00
_cell.angle_beta   90.00
_cell.angle_gamma   90.00
#
_symmetry.space_group_name_H-M   'P 1'
#
loop_
_entity.id
_entity.type
_entity.pdbx_description
1 polymer ?
#
loop_
_entity_poly.entity_id
_entity_poly.type
_entity_poly.pdbx_seq_one_letter_code
_entity_poly.pdbx_strand_id
1 'polypeptide(L)'
;MAITLDISFPCSTPLTPGHRKHGQLPIFEGGRHVQGTVVVSPKDLRTPISGIVKVMLEGRYQLYGPVSNKYGQHIPSSLNVNFSPASHRAAILGPKGTCSIDYRIRAQLLAEGRCVVDTTRPFTLWASHGRQPPVCTEDFPGEYKLSTLKTLRNPFLRPTGRLYVYSQEPSPLEFSPEKEGAATSIRLRLRYESLKGDPMRTPPPQFHGIVRSNLKASTFISIEPQRRSPATCDASAFPFTFETRKSYPSQLRKLCFSRWTPTEMGTGTAWETEAELIFKCRSPTYLTPSFSSMLVSRRYSLKLYMVISGHGHVALRLELPIQVGYTGRRFLPSEDIMYTSGLTEDMPPAYSP
;
A
#
# COMPACT_ATOMS: atom_id res chain seq x y z
N MET A 1 -20.38 15.55 40.19
CA MET A 1 -20.84 15.77 38.81
C MET A 1 -20.59 14.51 38.01
N ALA A 2 -21.62 13.90 37.41
CA ALA A 2 -21.43 12.82 36.45
C ALA A 2 -21.57 13.40 35.04
N ILE A 3 -20.45 13.56 34.33
CA ILE A 3 -20.38 14.11 32.97
C ILE A 3 -19.87 12.98 32.06
N THR A 4 -20.42 12.86 30.87
CA THR A 4 -19.94 11.94 29.84
C THR A 4 -19.35 12.72 28.67
N LEU A 5 -18.24 12.19 28.13
CA LEU A 5 -17.64 12.66 26.88
C LEU A 5 -17.78 11.57 25.82
N ASP A 6 -18.20 11.97 24.62
CA ASP A 6 -18.16 11.12 23.44
C ASP A 6 -17.46 11.85 22.29
N ILE A 7 -16.82 11.09 21.40
CA ILE A 7 -16.19 11.61 20.18
C ILE A 7 -16.94 10.99 19.03
N SER A 8 -17.54 11.77 18.14
CA SER A 8 -18.21 11.27 16.93
C SER A 8 -17.48 11.69 15.65
N PHE A 9 -17.48 10.81 14.64
CA PHE A 9 -16.92 11.11 13.33
C PHE A 9 -18.04 11.27 12.29
N PRO A 10 -17.91 12.17 11.31
CA PRO A 10 -18.98 12.52 10.37
C PRO A 10 -19.52 11.33 9.56
N CYS A 11 -18.71 10.26 9.39
CA CYS A 11 -19.09 9.06 8.63
C CYS A 11 -19.25 7.80 9.50
N SER A 12 -19.26 7.94 10.83
CA SER A 12 -19.51 6.80 11.71
C SER A 12 -20.97 6.78 12.13
N THR A 13 -21.70 5.70 11.83
CA THR A 13 -22.97 5.44 12.50
C THR A 13 -22.74 5.44 14.01
N PRO A 14 -23.58 6.11 14.81
CA PRO A 14 -23.45 6.10 16.25
C PRO A 14 -23.50 4.65 16.75
N LEU A 15 -22.42 4.22 17.42
CA LEU A 15 -22.35 2.92 18.07
C LEU A 15 -23.34 2.93 19.24
N THR A 16 -24.46 2.22 19.08
CA THR A 16 -25.40 1.99 20.18
C THR A 16 -24.69 1.23 21.30
N PRO A 17 -24.83 1.67 22.57
CA PRO A 17 -24.18 1.02 23.70
C PRO A 17 -24.81 -0.36 23.90
N GLY A 18 -24.11 -1.40 23.46
CA GLY A 18 -24.56 -2.80 23.61
C GLY A 18 -24.15 -3.74 22.48
N HIS A 19 -23.81 -3.21 21.29
CA HIS A 19 -23.43 -4.05 20.14
C HIS A 19 -21.91 -4.13 19.95
N ARG A 20 -21.27 -5.14 20.56
CA ARG A 20 -19.91 -5.59 20.20
C ARG A 20 -19.90 -6.32 18.84
N LYS A 21 -20.37 -5.69 17.77
CA LYS A 21 -19.98 -6.09 16.41
C LYS A 21 -18.77 -5.25 16.02
N HIS A 22 -17.76 -5.88 15.42
CA HIS A 22 -16.57 -5.24 14.88
C HIS A 22 -16.95 -4.14 13.88
N GLY A 23 -17.30 -2.96 14.39
CA GLY A 23 -17.49 -1.77 13.57
C GLY A 23 -16.14 -1.43 12.94
N GLN A 24 -16.12 -1.37 11.62
CA GLN A 24 -14.94 -0.94 10.88
C GLN A 24 -14.55 0.45 11.39
N LEU A 25 -13.30 0.60 11.85
CA LEU A 25 -12.81 1.89 12.32
C LEU A 25 -12.91 2.93 11.20
N PRO A 26 -13.19 4.20 11.52
CA PRO A 26 -13.14 5.27 10.54
C PRO A 26 -11.73 5.34 9.96
N ILE A 27 -11.64 5.59 8.65
CA ILE A 27 -10.39 5.65 7.91
C ILE A 27 -10.14 7.11 7.52
N PHE A 28 -8.92 7.59 7.75
CA PHE A 28 -8.47 8.93 7.37
C PHE A 28 -7.24 8.83 6.46
N GLU A 29 -7.13 9.73 5.48
CA GLU A 29 -5.97 9.79 4.58
C GLU A 29 -4.95 10.83 5.05
N GLY A 30 -3.66 10.53 4.89
CA GLY A 30 -2.57 11.45 5.19
C GLY A 30 -2.66 12.73 4.36
N GLY A 31 -2.42 13.88 4.99
CA GLY A 31 -2.58 15.18 4.35
C GLY A 31 -4.01 15.74 4.38
N ARG A 32 -4.99 14.99 4.92
CA ARG A 32 -6.34 15.50 5.20
C ARG A 32 -6.54 15.81 6.68
N HIS A 33 -7.46 16.72 6.97
CA HIS A 33 -7.86 17.02 8.34
C HIS A 33 -8.66 15.85 8.94
N VAL A 34 -8.33 15.49 10.18
CA VAL A 34 -9.15 14.57 10.97
C VAL A 34 -10.25 15.41 11.63
N GLN A 35 -11.49 15.30 11.14
CA GLN A 35 -12.63 16.04 11.67
C GLN A 35 -13.56 15.13 12.47
N GLY A 36 -14.06 15.64 13.59
CA GLY A 36 -15.03 14.98 14.44
C GLY A 36 -15.62 15.96 15.45
N THR A 37 -16.64 15.52 16.19
CA THR A 37 -17.33 16.32 17.20
C THR A 37 -17.11 15.70 18.56
N VAL A 38 -16.74 16.52 19.55
CA VAL A 38 -16.71 16.09 20.95
C VAL A 38 -18.03 16.52 21.59
N VAL A 39 -18.79 15.55 22.07
CA VAL A 39 -20.07 15.78 22.74
C VAL A 39 -19.85 15.69 24.24
N VAL A 40 -20.19 16.75 24.95
CA VAL A 40 -20.18 16.80 26.42
C VAL A 40 -21.63 16.71 26.89
N SER A 41 -21.97 15.70 27.69
CA SER A 41 -23.33 15.54 28.21
C SER A 41 -23.32 15.47 29.73
N PRO A 42 -24.04 16.35 30.43
CA PRO A 42 -24.25 16.21 31.86
C PRO A 42 -25.26 15.10 32.12
N LYS A 43 -25.04 14.25 33.13
CA LYS A 43 -26.09 13.33 33.60
C LYS A 43 -27.18 14.04 34.41
N ASP A 44 -26.86 15.20 34.98
CA ASP A 44 -27.82 16.06 35.70
C ASP A 44 -27.89 17.43 35.01
N LEU A 45 -29.04 17.71 34.40
CA LEU A 45 -29.31 18.93 33.63
C LEU A 45 -29.29 20.20 34.50
N ARG A 46 -29.32 20.07 35.84
CA ARG A 46 -29.36 21.21 36.76
C ARG A 46 -27.99 21.74 37.14
N THR A 47 -26.91 21.01 36.84
CA THR A 47 -25.55 21.46 37.14
C THR A 47 -24.88 22.08 35.92
N PRO A 48 -24.46 23.36 35.94
CA PRO A 48 -23.74 23.96 34.84
C PRO A 48 -22.39 23.26 34.67
N ILE A 49 -22.07 22.87 33.43
CA ILE A 49 -20.75 22.33 33.09
C ILE A 49 -19.81 23.52 32.86
N SER A 50 -18.77 23.62 33.68
CA SER A 50 -17.68 24.58 33.49
C SER A 50 -16.36 23.83 33.41
N GLY A 51 -15.54 24.16 32.41
CA GLY A 51 -14.26 23.52 32.17
C GLY A 51 -13.74 23.72 30.74
N ILE A 52 -12.52 23.24 30.50
CA ILE A 52 -11.85 23.29 29.20
C ILE A 52 -11.85 21.90 28.58
N VAL A 53 -12.39 21.77 27.36
CA VAL A 53 -12.26 20.54 26.58
C VAL A 53 -10.94 20.57 25.83
N LYS A 54 -10.04 19.64 26.16
CA LYS A 54 -8.76 19.43 25.48
C LYS A 54 -8.88 18.24 24.54
N VAL A 55 -8.54 18.43 23.27
CA VAL A 55 -8.51 17.37 22.26
C VAL A 55 -7.07 17.13 21.81
N MET A 56 -6.65 15.87 21.77
CA MET A 56 -5.29 15.46 21.43
C MET A 56 -5.32 14.32 20.41
N LEU A 57 -4.43 14.37 19.42
CA LEU A 57 -4.16 13.25 18.52
C LEU A 57 -2.98 12.43 19.08
N GLU A 58 -3.21 11.15 19.35
CA GLU A 58 -2.17 10.23 19.83
C GLU A 58 -1.87 9.18 18.74
N GLY A 59 -0.60 9.09 18.30
CA GLY A 59 -0.07 7.97 17.54
C GLY A 59 0.78 7.09 18.44
N ARG A 60 0.47 5.79 18.53
CA ARG A 60 1.25 4.83 19.30
C ARG A 60 1.98 3.88 18.37
N TYR A 61 3.28 3.78 18.60
CA TYR A 61 4.16 2.83 17.98
C TYR A 61 4.54 1.78 19.03
N GLN A 62 4.07 0.54 18.86
CA GLN A 62 4.38 -0.56 19.76
C GLN A 62 5.25 -1.58 19.03
N LEU A 63 6.53 -1.55 19.36
CA LEU A 63 7.44 -2.69 19.30
C LEU A 63 7.62 -3.19 20.75
N TYR A 64 8.16 -4.38 20.95
CA TYR A 64 8.50 -4.84 22.30
C TYR A 64 9.44 -3.83 23.00
N GLY A 65 8.90 -3.05 23.95
CA GLY A 65 9.62 -2.03 24.72
C GLY A 65 9.16 -0.58 24.49
N PRO A 66 9.24 0.31 25.50
CA PRO A 66 8.85 1.71 25.36
C PRO A 66 9.87 2.45 24.48
N VAL A 67 9.49 2.78 23.25
CA VAL A 67 10.28 3.65 22.37
C VAL A 67 9.62 5.04 22.34
N SER A 68 10.40 6.07 22.69
CA SER A 68 9.97 7.46 22.72
C SER A 68 9.80 8.01 21.30
N ASN A 69 8.64 8.64 21.03
CA ASN A 69 8.34 9.38 19.79
C ASN A 69 9.20 10.65 19.69
N LYS A 70 10.45 10.54 19.23
CA LYS A 70 11.32 11.70 18.94
C LYS A 70 11.94 11.65 17.54
N TYR A 71 11.16 11.27 16.53
CA TYR A 71 11.68 11.23 15.17
C TYR A 71 10.71 11.96 14.24
N GLY A 72 11.12 13.16 13.81
CA GLY A 72 10.38 14.07 12.92
C GLY A 72 10.22 13.53 11.51
N GLN A 73 9.51 12.41 11.38
CA GLN A 73 9.23 11.74 10.12
C GLN A 73 7.74 11.83 9.78
N HIS A 74 7.43 11.68 8.49
CA HIS A 74 6.07 11.55 8.02
C HIS A 74 5.34 10.44 8.78
N ILE A 75 4.11 10.72 9.19
CA ILE A 75 3.29 9.83 10.01
C ILE A 75 3.00 8.54 9.20
N PRO A 76 3.37 7.34 9.68
CA PRO A 76 3.16 6.10 8.93
C PRO A 76 1.68 5.69 8.85
N SER A 77 1.35 4.75 7.96
CA SER A 77 -0.01 4.19 7.94
C SER A 77 -0.24 3.26 9.14
N SER A 78 -1.48 3.17 9.61
CA SER A 78 -1.90 2.15 10.55
C SER A 78 -1.55 0.75 10.05
N LEU A 79 -0.92 -0.03 10.91
CA LEU A 79 -0.39 -1.33 10.58
C LEU A 79 -0.41 -2.21 11.81
N ASN A 80 -0.94 -3.42 11.68
CA ASN A 80 -0.80 -4.45 12.70
C ASN A 80 -0.29 -5.73 12.03
N VAL A 81 0.93 -6.12 12.36
CA VAL A 81 1.56 -7.30 11.76
C VAL A 81 2.36 -8.08 12.79
N ASN A 82 2.15 -9.39 12.79
CA ASN A 82 2.99 -10.32 13.52
C ASN A 82 4.22 -10.68 12.68
N PHE A 83 5.38 -10.71 13.32
CA PHE A 83 6.64 -11.08 12.70
C PHE A 83 7.33 -12.16 13.53
N SER A 84 8.12 -12.97 12.84
CA SER A 84 8.99 -13.98 13.43
C SER A 84 10.34 -13.89 12.73
N PRO A 85 11.43 -14.34 13.36
CA PRO A 85 12.75 -14.38 12.74
C PRO A 85 12.70 -15.12 11.40
N ALA A 86 13.41 -14.60 10.40
CA ALA A 86 13.58 -15.31 9.13
C ALA A 86 14.41 -16.58 9.36
N SER A 87 13.86 -17.73 8.95
CA SER A 87 14.29 -19.09 9.29
C SER A 87 15.62 -19.56 8.69
N HIS A 88 16.53 -18.67 8.30
CA HIS A 88 17.75 -19.02 7.58
C HIS A 88 19.02 -19.10 8.43
N ARG A 89 18.95 -18.82 9.74
CA ARG A 89 20.00 -19.19 10.68
C ARG A 89 19.43 -19.99 11.85
N ALA A 90 20.19 -21.02 12.21
CA ALA A 90 19.93 -22.04 13.21
C ALA A 90 19.07 -21.57 14.39
N ALA A 91 18.05 -22.38 14.72
CA ALA A 91 17.50 -22.73 16.04
C ALA A 91 17.76 -21.82 17.27
N ILE A 92 17.85 -20.51 17.10
CA ILE A 92 17.72 -19.55 18.18
C ILE A 92 16.23 -19.18 18.18
N LEU A 93 15.58 -19.40 19.33
CA LEU A 93 14.27 -18.88 19.69
C LEU A 93 14.27 -17.35 19.55
N GLY A 94 14.27 -16.83 18.32
CA GLY A 94 14.21 -15.41 18.10
C GLY A 94 12.80 -14.92 18.43
N PRO A 95 12.68 -13.67 18.91
CA PRO A 95 11.43 -13.18 19.44
C PRO A 95 10.37 -13.13 18.34
N LYS A 96 9.26 -13.86 18.56
CA LYS A 96 8.02 -13.61 17.85
C LYS A 96 7.48 -12.27 18.37
N GLY A 97 7.23 -11.36 17.45
CA GLY A 97 6.85 -9.99 17.78
C GLY A 97 5.58 -9.55 17.09
N THR A 98 4.99 -8.47 17.60
CA THR A 98 3.91 -7.76 16.95
C THR A 98 4.35 -6.32 16.79
N CYS A 99 4.22 -5.79 15.58
CA CYS A 99 4.38 -4.37 15.29
C CYS A 99 2.99 -3.78 15.12
N SER A 100 2.63 -2.83 15.99
CA SER A 100 1.35 -2.11 15.91
C SER A 100 1.56 -0.61 15.80
N ILE A 101 0.92 0.00 14.81
CA ILE A 101 0.86 1.44 14.56
C ILE A 101 -0.60 1.84 14.65
N ASP A 102 -0.98 2.48 15.76
CA ASP A 102 -2.37 2.79 16.09
C ASP A 102 -2.57 4.28 16.33
N TYR A 103 -3.65 4.84 15.80
CA TYR A 103 -4.02 6.23 16.00
C TYR A 103 -5.33 6.34 16.77
N ARG A 104 -5.40 7.34 17.66
CA ARG A 104 -6.59 7.64 18.45
C ARG A 104 -6.71 9.14 18.68
N ILE A 105 -7.94 9.61 18.79
CA ILE A 105 -8.24 10.94 19.33
C ILE A 105 -8.56 10.76 20.80
N ARG A 106 -7.99 11.61 21.65
CA ARG A 106 -8.31 11.71 23.08
C ARG A 106 -8.98 13.04 23.35
N ALA A 107 -10.15 13.00 23.99
CA ALA A 107 -10.82 14.18 24.50
C ALA A 107 -10.81 14.14 26.03
N GLN A 108 -10.51 15.27 26.66
CA GLN A 108 -10.45 15.43 28.11
C GLN A 108 -11.23 16.67 28.51
N LEU A 109 -12.04 16.59 29.56
CA LEU A 109 -12.63 17.76 30.20
C LEU A 109 -11.79 18.09 31.43
N LEU A 110 -11.27 19.32 31.47
CA LEU A 110 -10.49 19.85 32.57
C LEU A 110 -11.34 20.84 33.36
N ALA A 111 -11.58 20.59 34.66
CA ALA A 111 -12.15 21.57 35.57
C ALA A 111 -11.07 21.97 36.58
N GLU A 112 -10.85 23.28 36.78
CA GLU A 112 -9.82 23.79 37.69
C GLU A 112 -8.41 23.19 37.43
N GLY A 113 -8.08 22.97 36.16
CA GLY A 113 -6.82 22.35 35.74
C GLY A 113 -6.71 20.85 35.95
N ARG A 114 -7.71 20.17 36.52
CA ARG A 114 -7.72 18.72 36.75
C ARG A 114 -8.61 18.01 35.73
N CYS A 115 -8.16 16.84 35.26
CA CYS A 115 -8.96 16.02 34.36
C CYS A 115 -10.12 15.36 35.12
N VAL A 116 -11.35 15.72 34.76
CA VAL A 116 -12.58 15.25 35.39
C VAL A 116 -13.15 14.04 34.64
N VAL A 117 -13.03 14.05 33.31
CA VAL A 117 -13.44 12.93 32.45
C VAL A 117 -12.54 12.90 31.21
N ASP A 118 -12.22 11.71 30.75
CA ASP A 118 -11.57 11.50 29.47
C ASP A 118 -12.23 10.39 28.65
N THR A 119 -12.04 10.47 27.34
CA THR A 119 -12.49 9.44 26.40
C THR A 119 -11.49 9.36 25.25
N THR A 120 -11.43 8.19 24.62
CA THR A 120 -10.58 7.99 23.45
C THR A 120 -11.35 7.27 22.35
N ARG A 121 -11.10 7.65 21.10
CA ARG A 121 -11.70 6.99 19.94
C ARG A 121 -10.62 6.61 18.91
N PRO A 122 -10.46 5.31 18.59
CA PRO A 122 -9.48 4.84 17.62
C PRO A 122 -9.93 5.12 16.19
N PHE A 123 -8.96 5.25 15.28
CA PHE A 123 -9.18 5.34 13.85
C PHE A 123 -8.02 4.72 13.06
N THR A 124 -8.27 4.41 11.78
CA THR A 124 -7.24 3.92 10.86
C THR A 124 -6.69 5.09 10.05
N LEU A 125 -5.37 5.29 10.07
CA LEU A 125 -4.70 6.26 9.22
C LEU A 125 -4.10 5.55 8.00
N TRP A 126 -4.43 6.02 6.80
CA TRP A 126 -3.73 5.70 5.57
C TRP A 126 -2.89 6.88 5.18
N ALA A 127 -1.62 6.84 5.53
CA ALA A 127 -0.63 7.78 5.04
C ALA A 127 -0.31 7.47 3.56
N SER A 128 -1.31 7.56 2.69
CA SER A 128 -1.10 7.58 1.25
C SER A 128 -0.69 9.00 0.91
N HIS A 129 0.60 9.20 0.66
CA HIS A 129 1.03 10.37 -0.07
C HIS A 129 0.56 10.20 -1.53
N GLY A 130 0.45 11.30 -2.28
CA GLY A 130 0.14 11.22 -3.71
C GLY A 130 1.10 10.31 -4.47
N ARG A 131 0.90 10.14 -5.78
CA ARG A 131 1.72 9.26 -6.62
C ARG A 131 3.22 9.44 -6.33
N GLN A 132 3.85 8.41 -5.77
CA GLN A 132 5.28 8.45 -5.47
C GLN A 132 6.07 8.18 -6.76
N PRO A 133 7.30 8.71 -6.88
CA PRO A 133 8.16 8.37 -8.01
C PRO A 133 8.40 6.85 -8.06
N PRO A 134 8.73 6.30 -9.25
CA PRO A 134 9.12 4.90 -9.36
C PRO A 134 10.23 4.53 -8.37
N VAL A 135 10.17 3.31 -7.87
CA VAL A 135 11.14 2.75 -6.94
C VAL A 135 12.49 2.63 -7.64
N CYS A 136 13.52 3.25 -7.05
CA CYS A 136 14.90 2.98 -7.44
C CYS A 136 15.24 1.54 -7.04
N THR A 137 15.23 0.60 -8.00
CA THR A 137 15.45 -0.82 -7.69
C THR A 137 16.88 -1.12 -7.24
N GLU A 138 17.83 -0.23 -7.54
CA GLU A 138 19.24 -0.32 -7.14
C GLU A 138 19.41 -0.18 -5.62
N ASP A 139 18.54 0.59 -4.96
CA ASP A 139 18.54 0.75 -3.51
C ASP A 139 18.12 -0.53 -2.75
N PHE A 140 17.49 -1.47 -3.46
CA PHE A 140 16.87 -2.68 -2.91
C PHE A 140 17.38 -3.95 -3.62
N PRO A 141 18.68 -4.24 -3.54
CA PRO A 141 19.28 -5.38 -4.24
C PRO A 141 18.66 -6.70 -3.79
N GLY A 142 18.31 -7.54 -4.77
CA GLY A 142 17.72 -8.87 -4.55
C GLY A 142 16.22 -8.89 -4.30
N GLU A 143 15.55 -7.75 -4.18
CA GLU A 143 14.09 -7.69 -3.97
C GLU A 143 13.30 -7.73 -5.26
N TYR A 144 13.80 -7.02 -6.27
CA TYR A 144 13.13 -6.85 -7.55
C TYR A 144 13.96 -7.47 -8.66
N LYS A 145 13.25 -8.01 -9.65
CA LYS A 145 13.81 -8.61 -10.84
C LYS A 145 12.97 -8.21 -12.03
N LEU A 146 13.35 -7.08 -12.64
CA LEU A 146 12.63 -6.46 -13.75
C LEU A 146 12.85 -7.19 -15.08
N SER A 147 13.96 -7.92 -15.20
CA SER A 147 14.28 -8.67 -16.41
C SER A 147 14.90 -10.03 -16.14
N THR A 148 14.84 -10.90 -17.13
CA THR A 148 15.46 -12.22 -17.10
C THR A 148 15.81 -12.66 -18.52
N LEU A 149 17.05 -13.10 -18.69
CA LEU A 149 17.51 -13.76 -19.91
C LEU A 149 17.53 -15.28 -19.70
N LYS A 150 16.91 -16.03 -20.61
CA LYS A 150 16.89 -17.49 -20.58
C LYS A 150 17.04 -18.08 -21.97
N THR A 151 17.65 -19.26 -22.04
CA THR A 151 17.74 -20.04 -23.28
C THR A 151 16.45 -20.84 -23.49
N LEU A 152 15.81 -20.65 -24.64
CA LEU A 152 14.71 -21.49 -25.10
C LEU A 152 15.26 -22.85 -25.52
N ARG A 153 14.53 -23.91 -25.15
CA ARG A 153 14.90 -25.29 -25.49
C ARG A 153 13.74 -26.00 -26.15
N ASN A 154 14.02 -26.81 -27.17
CA ASN A 154 13.01 -27.66 -27.78
C ASN A 154 12.67 -28.87 -26.85
N PRO A 155 11.69 -29.72 -27.20
CA PRO A 155 11.36 -30.92 -26.41
C PRO A 155 12.53 -31.88 -26.17
N PHE A 156 13.54 -31.88 -27.05
CA PHE A 156 14.79 -32.65 -26.90
C PHE A 156 15.87 -31.90 -26.10
N LEU A 157 15.49 -30.86 -25.35
CA LEU A 157 16.35 -29.99 -24.54
C LEU A 157 17.47 -29.26 -25.30
N ARG A 158 17.43 -29.24 -26.63
CA ARG A 158 18.41 -28.54 -27.46
C ARG A 158 18.10 -27.04 -27.49
N PRO A 159 19.10 -26.16 -27.31
CA PRO A 159 18.92 -24.71 -27.42
C PRO A 159 18.37 -24.29 -28.78
N THR A 160 17.32 -23.45 -28.80
CA THR A 160 16.73 -22.90 -30.03
C THR A 160 16.97 -21.40 -30.19
N GLY A 161 17.05 -20.68 -29.07
CA GLY A 161 17.25 -19.23 -29.04
C GLY A 161 17.46 -18.73 -27.63
N ARG A 162 17.70 -17.43 -27.47
CA ARG A 162 17.71 -16.74 -26.18
C ARG A 162 16.50 -15.82 -26.13
N LEU A 163 15.79 -15.84 -25.02
CA LEU A 163 14.64 -15.01 -24.74
C LEU A 163 14.96 -14.11 -23.54
N TYR A 164 15.02 -12.83 -23.81
CA TYR A 164 15.07 -11.78 -22.81
C TYR A 164 13.67 -11.27 -22.56
N VAL A 165 13.19 -11.42 -21.32
CA VAL A 165 11.89 -10.90 -20.91
C VAL A 165 12.11 -9.81 -19.90
N TYR A 166 11.51 -8.65 -20.13
CA TYR A 166 11.65 -7.51 -19.25
C TYR A 166 10.36 -6.70 -19.15
N SER A 167 10.23 -6.00 -18.03
CA SER A 167 9.12 -5.10 -17.75
C SER A 167 9.62 -3.97 -16.84
N GLN A 168 8.77 -2.98 -16.61
CA GLN A 168 9.05 -1.84 -15.75
C GLN A 168 8.08 -1.84 -14.57
N GLU A 169 8.29 -0.93 -13.63
CA GLU A 169 7.30 -0.67 -12.57
C GLU A 169 5.94 -0.31 -13.22
N PRO A 170 4.87 -1.07 -12.97
CA PRO A 170 3.54 -0.74 -13.43
C PRO A 170 2.97 0.43 -12.64
N SER A 171 1.89 1.03 -13.14
CA SER A 171 1.16 2.05 -12.40
C SER A 171 0.70 1.52 -11.02
N PRO A 172 0.62 2.38 -10.00
CA PRO A 172 0.16 1.98 -8.67
C PRO A 172 -1.20 1.28 -8.68
N LEU A 173 -1.40 0.37 -7.73
CA LEU A 173 -2.74 -0.11 -7.40
C LEU A 173 -3.45 0.96 -6.58
N GLU A 174 -4.23 1.77 -7.28
CA GLU A 174 -5.07 2.80 -6.68
C GLU A 174 -6.45 2.23 -6.37
N PHE A 175 -6.72 2.14 -5.07
CA PHE A 175 -8.04 1.80 -4.56
C PHE A 175 -8.85 3.08 -4.42
N SER A 176 -10.10 3.03 -4.87
CA SER A 176 -11.04 4.12 -4.63
C SER A 176 -12.38 3.57 -4.15
N PRO A 177 -13.12 4.34 -3.34
CA PRO A 177 -14.42 3.90 -2.82
C PRO A 177 -15.48 3.61 -3.90
N GLU A 178 -15.30 4.16 -5.09
CA GLU A 178 -16.17 3.97 -6.25
C GLU A 178 -15.86 2.69 -7.03
N LYS A 179 -14.73 2.03 -6.74
CA LYS A 179 -14.26 0.83 -7.43
C LYS A 179 -14.29 -0.38 -6.50
N GLU A 180 -14.68 -1.54 -7.03
CA GLU A 180 -14.69 -2.84 -6.32
C GLU A 180 -13.28 -3.45 -6.14
N GLY A 181 -12.24 -2.61 -6.12
CA GLY A 181 -10.84 -3.01 -6.05
C GLY A 181 -9.92 -2.09 -6.85
N ALA A 182 -8.73 -2.59 -7.16
CA ALA A 182 -7.73 -1.89 -7.95
C ALA A 182 -7.26 -2.78 -9.11
N ALA A 183 -6.83 -2.17 -10.21
CA ALA A 183 -6.20 -2.88 -11.31
C ALA A 183 -5.02 -2.09 -11.85
N THR A 184 -4.03 -2.79 -12.37
CA THR A 184 -2.91 -2.19 -13.08
C THR A 184 -2.62 -2.96 -14.36
N SER A 185 -2.02 -2.26 -15.32
CA SER A 185 -1.52 -2.82 -16.56
C SER A 185 -0.02 -3.03 -16.47
N ILE A 186 0.43 -4.21 -16.91
CA ILE A 186 1.85 -4.58 -16.96
C ILE A 186 2.23 -4.79 -18.40
N ARG A 187 3.19 -3.98 -18.86
CA ARG A 187 3.77 -4.05 -20.19
C ARG A 187 4.91 -5.07 -20.20
N LEU A 188 4.67 -6.26 -20.76
CA LEU A 188 5.69 -7.30 -20.89
C LEU A 188 6.35 -7.20 -22.26
N ARG A 189 7.67 -6.99 -22.28
CA ARG A 189 8.46 -6.96 -23.51
C ARG A 189 9.35 -8.18 -23.60
N LEU A 190 9.33 -8.81 -24.77
CA LEU A 190 10.10 -10.00 -25.09
C LEU A 190 11.04 -9.66 -26.22
N ARG A 191 12.33 -9.92 -26.01
CA ARG A 191 13.35 -9.87 -27.05
C ARG A 191 13.90 -11.27 -27.29
N TYR A 192 13.83 -11.72 -28.53
CA TYR A 192 14.28 -13.03 -28.97
C TYR A 192 15.53 -12.88 -29.85
N GLU A 193 16.54 -13.68 -29.54
CA GLU A 193 17.77 -13.83 -30.32
C GLU A 193 17.86 -15.28 -30.81
N SER A 194 17.93 -15.47 -32.12
CA SER A 194 18.15 -16.80 -32.69
C SER A 194 19.59 -17.25 -32.44
N LEU A 195 19.77 -18.53 -32.08
CA LEU A 195 21.11 -19.14 -31.98
C LEU A 195 21.64 -19.60 -33.35
N LYS A 196 20.75 -19.78 -34.32
CA LYS A 196 21.14 -20.04 -35.71
C LYS A 196 21.20 -18.69 -36.41
N GLY A 197 22.33 -18.38 -37.05
CA GLY A 197 22.40 -17.24 -37.96
C GLY A 197 21.34 -17.44 -39.04
N ASP A 198 20.28 -16.64 -39.00
CA ASP A 198 19.22 -16.67 -39.99
C ASP A 198 19.48 -15.57 -41.02
N PRO A 199 20.04 -15.90 -42.20
CA PRO A 199 20.31 -14.91 -43.23
C PRO A 199 19.02 -14.29 -43.79
N MET A 200 17.88 -14.98 -43.69
CA MET A 200 16.60 -14.51 -44.22
C MET A 200 15.88 -13.51 -43.31
N ARG A 201 16.41 -13.22 -42.11
CA ARG A 201 15.76 -12.36 -41.10
C ARG A 201 14.27 -12.73 -40.98
N THR A 202 13.96 -14.01 -40.79
CA THR A 202 12.57 -14.42 -40.59
C THR A 202 12.13 -14.11 -39.17
N PRO A 203 10.91 -13.57 -38.98
CA PRO A 203 10.38 -13.37 -37.64
C PRO A 203 10.23 -14.72 -36.94
N PRO A 204 10.47 -14.78 -35.62
CA PRO A 204 10.21 -15.99 -34.86
C PRO A 204 8.71 -16.33 -34.91
N PRO A 205 8.36 -17.60 -34.71
CA PRO A 205 6.96 -18.01 -34.71
C PRO A 205 6.24 -17.45 -33.48
N GLN A 206 4.91 -17.59 -33.48
CA GLN A 206 4.08 -17.13 -32.38
C GLN A 206 4.42 -17.82 -31.06
N PHE A 207 4.74 -17.03 -30.04
CA PHE A 207 4.95 -17.55 -28.68
C PHE A 207 3.66 -17.42 -27.87
N HIS A 208 3.44 -18.39 -27.00
CA HIS A 208 2.29 -18.47 -26.12
C HIS A 208 2.81 -18.45 -24.68
N GLY A 209 2.28 -17.54 -23.86
CA GLY A 209 2.65 -17.39 -22.46
C GLY A 209 1.51 -17.81 -21.54
N ILE A 210 1.80 -18.63 -20.54
CA ILE A 210 0.94 -18.79 -19.37
C ILE A 210 1.59 -18.02 -18.22
N VAL A 211 0.91 -16.97 -17.76
CA VAL A 211 1.41 -16.09 -16.71
C VAL A 211 0.58 -16.26 -15.44
N ARG A 212 1.24 -16.69 -14.37
CA ARG A 212 0.70 -16.67 -13.01
C ARG A 212 1.24 -15.45 -12.28
N SER A 213 0.37 -14.53 -11.92
CA SER A 213 0.70 -13.30 -11.22
C SER A 213 0.16 -13.30 -9.79
N ASN A 214 0.93 -12.83 -8.81
CA ASN A 214 0.44 -12.64 -7.44
C ASN A 214 1.08 -11.43 -6.77
N LEU A 215 0.31 -10.73 -5.95
CA LEU A 215 0.83 -9.64 -5.13
C LEU A 215 1.52 -10.23 -3.88
N LYS A 216 2.65 -9.66 -3.49
CA LYS A 216 3.31 -9.91 -2.21
C LYS A 216 3.50 -8.59 -1.50
N ALA A 217 3.11 -8.52 -0.23
CA ALA A 217 3.52 -7.45 0.66
C ALA A 217 4.70 -7.91 1.52
N SER A 218 5.72 -7.08 1.60
CA SER A 218 6.83 -7.21 2.54
C SER A 218 6.74 -6.05 3.54
N THR A 219 6.74 -6.37 4.83
CA THR A 219 6.95 -5.38 5.89
C THR A 219 8.33 -5.59 6.49
N PHE A 220 9.09 -4.51 6.56
CA PHE A 220 10.37 -4.47 7.24
C PHE A 220 10.22 -3.67 8.52
N ILE A 221 10.71 -4.20 9.63
CA ILE A 221 10.54 -3.65 10.97
C ILE A 221 11.91 -3.61 11.61
N SER A 222 12.34 -2.45 12.08
CA SER A 222 13.56 -2.29 12.86
C SER A 222 13.23 -1.77 14.25
N ILE A 223 13.90 -2.31 15.27
CA ILE A 223 13.77 -1.81 16.65
C ILE A 223 14.57 -0.51 16.88
N GLU A 224 15.53 -0.22 16.00
CA GLU A 224 16.35 1.00 16.05
C GLU A 224 16.15 1.83 14.77
N PRO A 225 16.14 3.16 14.86
CA PRO A 225 16.02 4.01 13.68
C PRO A 225 17.15 3.75 12.68
N GLN A 226 16.78 3.36 11.48
CA GLN A 226 17.72 3.15 10.38
C GLN A 226 17.98 4.45 9.63
N ARG A 227 19.19 4.61 9.07
CA ARG A 227 19.53 5.79 8.23
C ARG A 227 18.77 5.82 6.90
N ARG A 228 18.26 4.68 6.45
CA ARG A 228 17.52 4.49 5.20
C ARG A 228 16.39 3.47 5.42
N SER A 229 15.46 3.42 4.47
CA SER A 229 14.37 2.43 4.47
C SER A 229 14.93 1.01 4.53
N PRO A 230 14.52 0.17 5.51
CA PRO A 230 15.10 -1.16 5.64
C PRO A 230 14.75 -2.06 4.43
N ALA A 231 15.75 -2.79 3.97
CA ALA A 231 15.72 -3.71 2.84
C ALA A 231 15.90 -5.17 3.26
N THR A 232 15.69 -6.09 2.32
CA THR A 232 15.86 -7.54 2.52
C THR A 232 17.30 -7.89 2.90
N CYS A 233 18.29 -7.19 2.35
CA CYS A 233 19.68 -7.36 2.76
C CYS A 233 19.90 -6.93 4.22
N ASP A 234 19.24 -5.87 4.68
CA ASP A 234 19.35 -5.38 6.06
C ASP A 234 18.73 -6.39 7.05
N ALA A 235 17.58 -7.00 6.72
CA ALA A 235 16.97 -8.04 7.54
C ALA A 235 17.84 -9.31 7.66
N SER A 236 18.72 -9.56 6.68
CA SER A 236 19.68 -10.67 6.73
C SER A 236 20.97 -10.33 7.49
N ALA A 237 21.31 -9.04 7.57
CA ALA A 237 22.58 -8.57 8.13
C ALA A 237 22.47 -8.06 9.57
N PHE A 238 21.33 -7.47 9.94
CA PHE A 238 21.14 -6.82 11.24
C PHE A 238 20.24 -7.64 12.17
N PRO A 239 20.67 -7.93 13.41
CA PRO A 239 19.90 -8.75 14.37
C PRO A 239 18.60 -8.07 14.85
N PHE A 240 18.43 -6.81 14.52
CA PHE A 240 17.36 -5.92 14.98
C PHE A 240 16.36 -5.55 13.90
N THR A 241 16.52 -6.12 12.69
CA THR A 241 15.63 -5.89 11.55
C THR A 241 14.93 -7.18 11.18
N PHE A 242 13.61 -7.12 11.14
CA PHE A 242 12.72 -8.23 10.86
C PHE A 242 12.02 -8.01 9.54
N GLU A 243 11.84 -9.09 8.77
CA GLU A 243 11.04 -9.09 7.56
C GLU A 243 9.86 -10.06 7.73
N THR A 244 8.67 -9.59 7.36
CA THR A 244 7.48 -10.42 7.28
C THR A 244 6.81 -10.25 5.93
N ARG A 245 6.34 -11.36 5.35
CA ARG A 245 5.83 -11.43 3.98
C ARG A 245 4.41 -11.98 3.98
N LYS A 246 3.50 -11.30 3.30
CA LYS A 246 2.13 -11.79 3.03
C LYS A 246 1.93 -11.90 1.53
N SER A 247 1.64 -13.10 1.04
CA SER A 247 1.28 -13.31 -0.37
C SER A 247 -0.24 -13.34 -0.51
N TYR A 248 -0.74 -12.71 -1.57
CA TYR A 248 -2.15 -12.67 -1.91
C TYR A 248 -2.47 -13.70 -3.01
N PRO A 249 -3.75 -14.06 -3.21
CA PRO A 249 -4.15 -15.02 -4.23
C PRO A 249 -3.61 -14.70 -5.62
N SER A 250 -3.21 -15.76 -6.34
CA SER A 250 -2.67 -15.64 -7.69
C SER A 250 -3.75 -15.59 -8.76
N GLN A 251 -3.44 -14.96 -9.88
CA GLN A 251 -4.24 -14.95 -11.11
C GLN A 251 -3.48 -15.65 -12.23
N LEU A 252 -4.21 -16.36 -13.08
CA LEU A 252 -3.67 -17.02 -14.25
C LEU A 252 -4.19 -16.35 -15.52
N ARG A 253 -3.29 -16.03 -16.45
CA ARG A 253 -3.62 -15.42 -17.76
C ARG A 253 -2.83 -16.09 -18.87
N LYS A 254 -3.46 -16.20 -20.04
CA LYS A 254 -2.80 -16.61 -21.28
C LYS A 254 -2.46 -15.35 -22.09
N LEU A 255 -1.25 -15.30 -22.63
CA LEU A 255 -0.76 -14.23 -23.50
C LEU A 255 -0.30 -14.83 -24.82
N CYS A 256 -0.40 -14.03 -25.87
CA CYS A 256 0.05 -14.37 -27.21
C CYS A 256 1.04 -13.30 -27.68
N PHE A 257 2.17 -13.75 -28.21
CA PHE A 257 3.23 -12.90 -28.74
C PHE A 257 3.44 -13.27 -30.21
N SER A 258 2.73 -12.57 -31.11
CA SER A 258 2.73 -12.84 -32.54
C SER A 258 3.29 -11.69 -33.38
N ARG A 259 3.30 -10.46 -32.84
CA ARG A 259 3.70 -9.25 -33.56
C ARG A 259 5.16 -8.93 -33.25
N TRP A 260 6.07 -9.55 -34.00
CA TRP A 260 7.51 -9.37 -33.84
C TRP A 260 8.02 -8.25 -34.74
N THR A 261 8.78 -7.35 -34.16
CA THR A 261 9.47 -6.26 -34.87
C THR A 261 10.98 -6.52 -34.86
N PRO A 262 11.65 -6.44 -36.01
CA PRO A 262 13.10 -6.62 -36.04
C PRO A 262 13.78 -5.48 -35.26
N THR A 263 14.84 -5.81 -34.53
CA THR A 263 15.66 -4.87 -33.76
C THR A 263 17.09 -4.98 -34.27
N GLU A 264 17.63 -3.88 -34.81
CA GLU A 264 19.00 -3.85 -35.31
C GLU A 264 19.97 -3.61 -34.15
N MET A 265 20.79 -4.61 -33.85
CA MET A 265 21.93 -4.47 -32.94
C MET A 265 23.16 -5.13 -33.57
N GLY A 266 24.09 -4.29 -34.03
CA GLY A 266 25.47 -4.63 -34.40
C GLY A 266 25.63 -5.78 -35.40
N THR A 267 25.54 -7.03 -34.92
CA THR A 267 25.94 -8.25 -35.63
C THR A 267 24.87 -9.37 -35.63
N GLY A 268 23.69 -9.19 -35.03
CA GLY A 268 22.67 -10.24 -34.91
C GLY A 268 21.24 -9.77 -35.20
N THR A 269 20.41 -10.67 -35.76
CA THR A 269 18.98 -10.43 -35.95
C THR A 269 18.23 -10.70 -34.64
N ALA A 270 17.90 -9.65 -33.90
CA ALA A 270 17.04 -9.72 -32.73
C ALA A 270 15.62 -9.31 -33.10
N TRP A 271 14.64 -9.88 -32.39
CA TRP A 271 13.22 -9.58 -32.57
C TRP A 271 12.61 -9.16 -31.26
N GLU A 272 11.76 -8.14 -31.29
CA GLU A 272 11.08 -7.66 -30.10
C GLU A 272 9.56 -7.72 -30.28
N THR A 273 8.86 -7.98 -29.19
CA THR A 273 7.39 -7.99 -29.16
C THR A 273 6.91 -7.63 -27.77
N GLU A 274 5.63 -7.33 -27.67
CA GLU A 274 5.03 -6.83 -26.45
C GLU A 274 3.64 -7.41 -26.24
N ALA A 275 3.30 -7.67 -24.98
CA ALA A 275 1.93 -7.96 -24.57
C ALA A 275 1.57 -7.19 -23.29
N GLU A 276 0.29 -6.86 -23.19
CA GLU A 276 -0.29 -6.24 -22.01
C GLU A 276 -0.90 -7.31 -21.10
N LEU A 277 -0.56 -7.26 -19.82
CA LEU A 277 -1.14 -8.12 -18.78
C LEU A 277 -1.86 -7.25 -17.76
N ILE A 278 -3.17 -7.48 -17.60
CA ILE A 278 -3.97 -6.80 -16.57
C ILE A 278 -3.97 -7.62 -15.28
N PHE A 279 -3.45 -7.02 -14.20
CA PHE A 279 -3.55 -7.57 -12.84
C PHE A 279 -4.68 -6.88 -12.07
N LYS A 280 -5.60 -7.66 -11.49
CA LYS A 280 -6.75 -7.12 -10.73
C LYS A 280 -6.68 -7.52 -9.27
N CYS A 281 -6.61 -6.57 -8.36
CA CYS A 281 -6.71 -6.83 -6.92
C CYS A 281 -8.15 -6.63 -6.45
N ARG A 282 -8.87 -7.75 -6.21
CA ARG A 282 -10.28 -7.78 -5.78
C ARG A 282 -10.49 -7.83 -4.26
N SER A 283 -9.42 -7.75 -3.46
CA SER A 283 -9.51 -7.97 -2.01
C SER A 283 -10.13 -6.77 -1.29
N PRO A 284 -11.23 -6.94 -0.52
CA PRO A 284 -11.93 -5.86 0.18
C PRO A 284 -11.35 -5.53 1.57
N THR A 285 -10.46 -6.37 2.12
CA THR A 285 -9.70 -6.00 3.32
C THR A 285 -8.59 -5.05 2.90
N TYR A 286 -8.88 -3.75 3.00
CA TYR A 286 -8.01 -2.64 2.65
C TYR A 286 -6.53 -2.97 2.88
N LEU A 287 -5.79 -3.10 1.78
CA LEU A 287 -4.34 -3.23 1.84
C LEU A 287 -3.77 -2.01 2.53
N THR A 288 -2.88 -2.18 3.51
CA THR A 288 -2.14 -1.04 4.05
C THR A 288 -1.40 -0.34 2.91
N PRO A 289 -1.52 0.99 2.75
CA PRO A 289 -0.78 1.72 1.72
C PRO A 289 0.73 1.46 1.79
N SER A 290 1.42 1.70 0.69
CA SER A 290 2.89 1.70 0.69
C SER A 290 3.39 2.89 1.50
N PHE A 291 4.30 2.64 2.43
CA PHE A 291 4.93 3.70 3.23
C PHE A 291 6.32 3.28 3.69
N SER A 292 7.13 4.26 4.07
CA SER A 292 8.43 4.02 4.67
C SER A 292 8.72 5.02 5.78
N SER A 293 9.34 4.53 6.86
CA SER A 293 9.93 5.28 7.95
C SER A 293 11.26 4.65 8.35
N MET A 294 12.00 5.28 9.27
CA MET A 294 13.25 4.72 9.80
C MET A 294 13.05 3.44 10.61
N LEU A 295 11.82 3.15 11.04
CA LEU A 295 11.50 1.98 11.87
C LEU A 295 10.69 0.94 11.11
N VAL A 296 9.78 1.35 10.22
CA VAL A 296 8.91 0.41 9.50
C VAL A 296 8.73 0.86 8.06
N SER A 297 8.84 -0.10 7.15
CA SER A 297 8.40 0.08 5.77
C SER A 297 7.47 -1.02 5.33
N ARG A 298 6.47 -0.68 4.53
CA ARG A 298 5.54 -1.60 3.88
C ARG A 298 5.66 -1.41 2.38
N ARG A 299 6.13 -2.44 1.69
CA ARG A 299 6.41 -2.43 0.25
C ARG A 299 5.74 -3.60 -0.44
N TYR A 300 5.40 -3.45 -1.71
CA TYR A 300 4.72 -4.48 -2.48
C TYR A 300 5.52 -4.85 -3.72
N SER A 301 5.43 -6.12 -4.10
CA SER A 301 5.97 -6.62 -5.35
C SER A 301 4.93 -7.45 -6.08
N LEU A 302 4.85 -7.28 -7.39
CA LEU A 302 4.10 -8.17 -8.25
C LEU A 302 5.01 -9.28 -8.77
N LYS A 303 4.75 -10.51 -8.32
CA LYS A 303 5.47 -11.69 -8.78
C LYS A 303 4.80 -12.23 -10.03
N LEU A 304 5.58 -12.36 -11.11
CA LEU A 304 5.13 -12.93 -12.37
C LEU A 304 5.93 -14.21 -12.61
N TYR A 305 5.25 -15.35 -12.57
CA TYR A 305 5.80 -16.62 -13.02
C TYR A 305 5.25 -16.92 -14.41
N MET A 306 6.13 -17.06 -15.40
CA MET A 306 5.76 -17.19 -16.79
C MET A 306 6.33 -18.48 -17.36
N VAL A 307 5.47 -19.21 -18.08
CA VAL A 307 5.86 -20.33 -18.93
C VAL A 307 5.59 -19.91 -20.36
N ILE A 308 6.64 -19.87 -21.19
CA ILE A 308 6.56 -19.46 -22.59
C ILE A 308 6.85 -20.67 -23.47
N SER A 309 5.98 -20.93 -24.43
CA SER A 309 6.03 -22.04 -25.39
C SER A 309 5.88 -21.55 -26.83
N GLY A 310 6.23 -22.40 -27.80
CA GLY A 310 6.18 -22.11 -29.24
C GLY A 310 7.40 -22.72 -29.93
N HIS A 311 8.41 -21.91 -30.24
CA HIS A 311 9.68 -22.37 -30.83
C HIS A 311 10.64 -23.07 -29.85
N GLY A 312 10.12 -23.45 -28.70
CA GLY A 312 10.85 -23.91 -27.53
C GLY A 312 10.02 -23.66 -26.29
N HIS A 313 10.53 -24.08 -25.15
CA HIS A 313 9.89 -23.95 -23.86
C HIS A 313 10.85 -23.31 -22.86
N VAL A 314 10.35 -22.38 -22.06
CA VAL A 314 11.11 -21.76 -20.97
C VAL A 314 10.17 -21.31 -19.85
N ALA A 315 10.63 -21.51 -18.61
CA ALA A 315 10.01 -20.93 -17.42
C ALA A 315 10.91 -19.83 -16.85
N LEU A 316 10.32 -18.70 -16.48
CA LEU A 316 11.02 -17.55 -15.93
C LEU A 316 10.17 -16.82 -14.89
N ARG A 317 10.82 -15.97 -14.11
CA ARG A 317 10.19 -15.18 -13.06
C ARG A 317 10.66 -13.73 -13.14
N LEU A 318 9.69 -12.81 -13.07
CA LEU A 318 9.92 -11.40 -12.77
C LEU A 318 9.33 -11.07 -11.40
N GLU A 319 9.87 -10.04 -10.77
CA GLU A 319 9.37 -9.48 -9.52
C GLU A 319 9.43 -7.97 -9.63
N LEU A 320 8.29 -7.37 -9.96
CA LEU A 320 8.19 -5.95 -10.25
C LEU A 320 7.83 -5.21 -8.95
N PRO A 321 8.46 -4.06 -8.65
CA PRO A 321 7.95 -3.18 -7.61
C PRO A 321 6.55 -2.72 -8.00
N ILE A 322 5.68 -2.51 -7.01
CA ILE A 322 4.38 -1.89 -7.26
C ILE A 322 3.96 -1.12 -6.02
N GLN A 323 3.38 0.05 -6.22
CA GLN A 323 2.86 0.86 -5.13
C GLN A 323 1.38 0.54 -4.89
N VAL A 324 0.96 0.67 -3.65
CA VAL A 324 -0.44 0.57 -3.23
C VAL A 324 -0.83 1.88 -2.58
N GLY A 325 -1.88 2.52 -3.12
CA GLY A 325 -2.37 3.82 -2.65
C GLY A 325 -3.89 3.90 -2.71
N TYR A 326 -4.43 4.97 -2.14
CA TYR A 326 -5.87 5.24 -2.11
C TYR A 326 -6.16 6.62 -2.70
N THR A 327 -7.24 6.70 -3.48
CA THR A 327 -7.72 7.92 -4.13
C THR A 327 -9.24 8.03 -3.98
N GLY A 328 -9.79 9.24 -4.15
CA GLY A 328 -11.25 9.48 -4.11
C GLY A 328 -11.70 10.40 -2.96
N ARG A 329 -12.91 10.98 -3.08
CA ARG A 329 -13.49 11.94 -2.12
C ARG A 329 -14.54 11.30 -1.19
N ARG A 330 -14.28 10.15 -0.55
CA ARG A 330 -15.23 9.60 0.46
C ARG A 330 -14.93 9.94 1.92
N PHE A 331 -14.09 10.92 2.21
CA PHE A 331 -13.86 11.37 3.59
C PHE A 331 -13.97 12.88 3.76
N LEU A 332 -14.81 13.54 2.96
CA LEU A 332 -15.28 14.90 3.21
C LEU A 332 -16.71 14.79 3.78
N PRO A 333 -17.07 15.50 4.87
CA PRO A 333 -18.46 15.94 4.98
C PRO A 333 -18.73 16.83 3.77
N SER A 334 -19.89 16.67 3.11
CA SER A 334 -20.26 17.61 2.05
C SER A 334 -20.29 19.01 2.66
N GLU A 335 -19.80 20.00 1.92
CA GLU A 335 -19.80 21.41 2.34
C GLU A 335 -21.23 22.01 2.36
N ASP A 336 -22.29 21.20 2.24
CA ASP A 336 -23.68 21.66 2.15
C ASP A 336 -24.34 21.97 3.50
N ILE A 337 -23.57 22.10 4.59
CA ILE A 337 -24.07 22.58 5.90
C ILE A 337 -23.29 23.82 6.36
N MET A 338 -22.98 24.71 5.43
CA MET A 338 -22.86 26.14 5.74
C MET A 338 -23.91 26.88 4.92
N TYR A 339 -24.62 27.81 5.57
CA TYR A 339 -25.70 28.65 5.03
C TYR A 339 -27.12 28.04 5.03
N THR A 340 -27.59 27.59 6.19
CA THR A 340 -29.01 27.74 6.53
C THR A 340 -29.17 28.33 7.92
N SER A 341 -28.87 29.62 8.05
CA SER A 341 -29.49 30.49 9.05
C SER A 341 -29.20 31.95 8.72
N GLY A 342 -30.21 32.67 8.24
CA GLY A 342 -30.14 34.10 7.96
C GLY A 342 -31.32 34.55 7.12
N LEU A 343 -32.50 34.57 7.74
CA LEU A 343 -33.71 35.17 7.20
C LEU A 343 -33.54 36.69 7.07
N THR A 344 -34.17 37.27 6.04
CA THR A 344 -34.68 38.65 5.90
C THR A 344 -33.69 39.82 5.89
N GLU A 345 -33.62 40.53 4.76
CA GLU A 345 -34.38 41.78 4.60
C GLU A 345 -34.47 42.19 3.11
N ASP A 346 -35.71 42.41 2.68
CA ASP A 346 -36.11 43.03 1.42
C ASP A 346 -35.69 44.51 1.46
N MET A 347 -34.88 44.98 0.51
CA MET A 347 -34.67 46.41 0.32
C MET A 347 -34.70 46.74 -1.19
N PRO A 348 -35.56 47.68 -1.63
CA PRO A 348 -35.73 47.99 -3.05
C PRO A 348 -34.55 48.82 -3.61
N PRO A 349 -34.38 48.86 -4.95
CA PRO A 349 -33.22 49.52 -5.55
C PRO A 349 -33.31 51.04 -5.39
N ALA A 350 -32.29 51.64 -4.78
CA ALA A 350 -32.12 53.08 -4.75
C ALA A 350 -31.45 53.55 -6.05
N TYR A 351 -32.09 54.54 -6.67
CA TYR A 351 -31.63 55.30 -7.83
C TYR A 351 -30.24 55.92 -7.62
N SER A 352 -29.45 55.95 -8.70
CA SER A 352 -28.28 56.81 -8.85
C SER A 352 -28.70 58.22 -9.27
N PRO A 353 -28.06 59.29 -8.76
CA PRO A 353 -27.83 60.50 -9.52
C PRO A 353 -26.61 60.36 -10.44
#